data_AF-A0A246GD91-F1
#
_entry.id   AF-A0A246GD91-F1
#
_cell.length_a   1.000
_cell.length_b   1.000
_cell.length_c   1.000
_cell.angle_alpha   90.00
_cell.angle_beta   90.00
_cell.angle_gamma   90.00
#
_symmetry.space_group_name_H-M   'P 1'
#
loop_
_entity.id
_entity.type
_entity.pdbx_description
1 polymer ?
#
loop_
_entity_poly.entity_id
_entity_poly.type
_entity_poly.pdbx_seq_one_letter_code
_entity_poly.pdbx_strand_id
1 'polypeptide(L)'
;MDLVLVIIGFLCVLIGVVGSVLPALPGPGLSWLGLLLLCLTKVIPNNYWFLSITFLITILIIGLDYFIPAQGAKYFGGSKYGIWGTNIGLIIGIFIPPIGFLIGPFIGAYVGELFFDPQNHSRAFKAALGAFIGFITSTLIKLIVCVGYLVWFVSVVWIYKDQLV
;
A
#
# COMPACT_ATOMS: atom_id res chain seq x y z
N MET A 1 28.42 -12.93 4.61
CA MET A 1 27.29 -12.91 3.65
C MET A 1 26.01 -12.51 4.35
N ASP A 2 25.71 -13.11 5.51
CA ASP A 2 24.52 -12.85 6.32
C ASP A 2 24.30 -11.36 6.68
N LEU A 3 25.35 -10.64 7.06
CA LEU A 3 25.27 -9.21 7.40
C LEU A 3 24.88 -8.32 6.20
N VAL A 4 25.26 -8.69 4.97
CA VAL A 4 24.88 -7.95 3.75
C VAL A 4 23.38 -8.15 3.46
N LEU A 5 22.87 -9.37 3.62
CA LEU A 5 21.44 -9.67 3.48
C LEU A 5 20.58 -8.90 4.50
N VAL A 6 21.06 -8.78 5.74
CA VAL A 6 20.37 -8.01 6.79
C VAL A 6 20.31 -6.52 6.42
N ILE A 7 21.42 -5.93 5.95
CA ILE A 7 21.43 -4.51 5.56
C ILE A 7 20.49 -4.25 4.37
N ILE A 8 20.55 -5.09 3.33
CA ILE A 8 19.67 -4.95 2.16
C ILE A 8 18.22 -5.16 2.56
N GLY A 9 17.93 -6.17 3.39
CA GLY A 9 16.59 -6.44 3.92
C GLY A 9 16.05 -5.25 4.72
N PHE A 10 16.87 -4.65 5.57
CA PHE A 10 16.50 -3.47 6.36
C PHE A 10 16.18 -2.26 5.47
N LEU A 11 16.99 -2.02 4.44
CA LEU A 11 16.71 -0.99 3.45
C LEU A 11 15.40 -1.26 2.70
N CYS A 12 15.14 -2.50 2.29
CA CYS A 12 13.88 -2.89 1.64
C CYS A 12 12.67 -2.63 2.54
N VAL A 13 12.75 -2.95 3.84
CA VAL A 13 11.69 -2.68 4.81
C VAL A 13 11.49 -1.17 5.00
N LEU A 14 12.55 -0.38 5.13
CA LEU A 14 12.44 1.08 5.25
C LEU A 14 11.82 1.71 4.01
N ILE A 15 12.28 1.31 2.83
CA ILE A 15 11.71 1.75 1.55
C ILE A 15 10.26 1.26 1.44
N GLY A 16 9.92 0.09 1.96
CA GLY A 16 8.56 -0.44 2.01
C GLY A 16 7.63 0.37 2.92
N VAL A 17 8.09 0.82 4.08
CA VAL A 17 7.34 1.73 4.96
C VAL A 17 7.13 3.09 4.29
N VAL A 18 8.18 3.66 3.69
CA VAL A 18 8.06 4.93 2.94
C VAL A 18 7.14 4.77 1.72
N GLY A 19 7.28 3.66 1.00
CA GLY A 19 6.43 3.26 -0.13
C GLY A 19 5.00 2.92 0.26
N SER A 20 4.73 2.62 1.53
CA SER A 20 3.35 2.48 2.02
C SER A 20 2.62 3.82 2.00
N VAL A 21 3.33 4.93 2.21
CA VAL A 21 2.79 6.30 2.10
C VAL A 21 2.77 6.77 0.65
N LEU A 22 3.78 6.39 -0.14
CA LEU A 22 3.94 6.75 -1.55
C LEU A 22 3.45 5.61 -2.48
N PRO A 23 2.24 5.70 -3.08
CA PRO A 23 1.63 4.62 -3.87
C PRO A 23 2.40 4.23 -5.13
N ALA A 24 3.41 5.02 -5.52
CA ALA A 24 4.29 4.69 -6.62
C ALA A 24 5.06 3.39 -6.38
N LEU A 25 5.19 2.94 -5.12
CA LEU A 25 5.86 1.70 -4.76
C LEU A 25 4.90 0.77 -4.02
N PRO A 26 4.89 -0.55 -4.32
CA PRO A 26 4.12 -1.52 -3.57
C PRO A 26 4.74 -1.72 -2.18
N GLY A 27 4.45 -0.81 -1.25
CA GLY A 27 5.04 -0.74 0.09
C GLY A 27 4.99 -2.06 0.88
N PRO A 28 3.82 -2.74 0.96
CA PRO A 28 3.73 -4.06 1.58
C PRO A 28 4.60 -5.11 0.92
N GLY A 29 4.70 -5.09 -0.43
CA GLY A 29 5.53 -6.02 -1.20
C GLY A 29 7.02 -5.84 -0.92
N LEU A 30 7.49 -4.59 -0.91
CA LEU A 30 8.89 -4.25 -0.57
C LEU A 30 9.24 -4.60 0.87
N SER A 31 8.31 -4.34 1.80
CA SER A 31 8.49 -4.72 3.21
C SER A 31 8.58 -6.24 3.37
N TRP A 32 7.75 -7.00 2.65
CA TRP A 32 7.79 -8.46 2.66
C TRP A 32 9.07 -9.01 2.02
N LEU A 33 9.57 -8.41 0.93
CA LEU A 33 10.86 -8.79 0.35
C LEU A 33 12.01 -8.62 1.37
N GLY A 34 11.96 -7.58 2.19
CA GLY A 34 12.91 -7.41 3.29
C GLY A 34 12.86 -8.54 4.32
N LEU A 35 11.65 -9.00 4.68
CA LEU A 35 11.47 -10.18 5.54
C LEU A 35 12.00 -11.47 4.90
N LEU A 36 11.76 -11.65 3.60
CA LEU A 36 12.26 -12.80 2.84
C LEU A 36 13.80 -12.83 2.81
N LEU A 37 14.44 -11.67 2.59
CA LEU A 37 15.90 -11.54 2.65
C LEU A 37 16.46 -11.87 4.04
N LEU A 38 15.74 -11.50 5.11
CA LEU A 38 16.13 -11.85 6.47
C LEU A 38 16.06 -13.37 6.70
N CYS A 39 14.98 -14.01 6.27
CA CYS A 39 14.77 -15.46 6.38
C CYS A 39 15.77 -16.29 5.53
N LEU A 40 16.32 -15.73 4.45
CA LEU A 40 17.38 -16.35 3.66
C LEU A 40 18.75 -16.42 4.38
N THR A 41 18.88 -15.75 5.52
CA THR A 41 20.09 -15.73 6.34
C THR A 41 20.28 -17.07 7.05
N LYS A 42 21.50 -17.64 7.05
CA LYS A 42 21.75 -18.98 7.63
C LYS A 42 21.52 -19.05 9.15
N VAL A 43 21.61 -17.90 9.80
CA VAL A 43 21.52 -17.74 11.26
C VAL A 43 20.07 -17.77 11.75
N ILE A 44 19.12 -17.37 10.90
CA ILE A 44 17.73 -17.17 11.30
C ILE A 44 16.92 -18.39 10.89
N PRO A 45 16.19 -19.04 11.83
CA PRO A 45 15.41 -20.21 11.51
C PRO A 45 14.30 -19.87 10.51
N ASN A 46 14.29 -20.58 9.38
CA ASN A 46 13.36 -20.36 8.30
C ASN A 46 11.95 -20.80 8.71
N ASN A 47 11.06 -19.84 9.00
CA ASN A 47 9.66 -20.13 9.29
C ASN A 47 8.80 -19.93 8.04
N TYR A 48 8.68 -20.99 7.25
CA TYR A 48 7.89 -21.00 6.01
C TYR A 48 6.40 -20.67 6.24
N TRP A 49 5.83 -21.03 7.39
CA TRP A 49 4.45 -20.68 7.75
C TRP A 49 4.29 -19.18 7.94
N PHE A 50 5.18 -18.55 8.70
CA PHE A 50 5.18 -17.10 8.89
C PHE A 50 5.36 -16.35 7.57
N LEU A 51 6.31 -16.78 6.74
CA LEU A 51 6.58 -16.15 5.45
C LEU A 51 5.39 -16.27 4.48
N SER A 52 4.69 -17.42 4.49
CA SER A 52 3.51 -17.64 3.65
C SER A 52 2.29 -16.83 4.11
N ILE A 53 2.06 -16.74 5.43
CA ILE A 53 0.97 -15.93 6.00
C ILE A 53 1.20 -14.45 5.70
N THR A 54 2.42 -13.94 5.91
CA THR A 54 2.76 -12.54 5.61
C THR A 54 2.69 -12.24 4.11
N PHE A 55 3.04 -13.20 3.25
CA PHE A 55 2.85 -13.07 1.80
C PHE A 55 1.37 -12.95 1.42
N LEU A 56 0.52 -13.79 2.01
CA LEU A 56 -0.92 -13.75 1.79
C LEU A 56 -1.53 -12.42 2.26
N ILE A 57 -1.12 -11.92 3.44
CA ILE A 57 -1.53 -10.61 3.95
C ILE A 57 -1.10 -9.50 2.98
N THR A 58 0.12 -9.58 2.46
CA THR A 58 0.66 -8.61 1.48
C THR A 58 -0.21 -8.55 0.23
N ILE A 59 -0.56 -9.71 -0.35
CA ILE A 59 -1.46 -9.78 -1.52
C ILE A 59 -2.84 -9.22 -1.19
N LEU A 60 -3.39 -9.57 -0.03
CA LEU A 60 -4.70 -9.06 0.41
C LEU A 60 -4.70 -7.54 0.52
N ILE A 61 -3.66 -6.95 1.11
CA ILE A 61 -3.56 -5.48 1.24
C ILE A 61 -3.43 -4.81 -0.11
N ILE A 62 -2.64 -5.35 -1.03
CA ILE A 62 -2.55 -4.80 -2.39
C ILE A 62 -3.93 -4.85 -3.06
N GLY A 63 -4.69 -5.92 -2.90
CA GLY A 63 -6.07 -6.01 -3.41
C GLY A 63 -7.01 -4.99 -2.75
N LEU A 64 -6.91 -4.83 -1.42
CA LEU A 64 -7.72 -3.88 -0.66
C LEU A 64 -7.41 -2.42 -1.02
N ASP A 65 -6.17 -2.10 -1.40
CA ASP A 65 -5.78 -0.75 -1.85
C ASP A 65 -6.55 -0.30 -3.10
N TYR A 66 -6.97 -1.23 -3.96
CA TYR A 66 -7.86 -0.92 -5.10
C TYR A 66 -9.34 -0.97 -4.73
N PHE A 67 -9.73 -1.88 -3.83
CA PHE A 67 -11.13 -2.08 -3.46
C PHE A 67 -11.68 -1.00 -2.53
N ILE A 68 -10.91 -0.55 -1.53
CA ILE A 68 -11.37 0.40 -0.52
C ILE A 68 -11.66 1.79 -1.15
N PRO A 69 -10.81 2.39 -2.01
CA PRO A 69 -11.13 3.66 -2.65
C PRO A 69 -12.36 3.55 -3.57
N ALA A 70 -12.46 2.47 -4.34
CA ALA A 70 -13.61 2.18 -5.20
C ALA A 70 -14.91 2.09 -4.38
N GLN A 71 -14.87 1.36 -3.27
CA GLN A 71 -16.03 1.21 -2.40
C GLN A 71 -16.34 2.51 -1.65
N GLY A 72 -15.33 3.29 -1.28
CA GLY A 72 -15.48 4.63 -0.72
C GLY A 72 -16.21 5.56 -1.70
N ALA A 73 -15.80 5.59 -2.97
CA ALA A 73 -16.49 6.35 -4.01
C ALA A 73 -17.98 5.95 -4.11
N LYS A 74 -18.26 4.64 -4.11
CA LYS A 74 -19.62 4.08 -4.19
C LYS A 74 -20.47 4.43 -2.96
N TYR A 75 -19.90 4.34 -1.76
CA TYR A 75 -20.63 4.58 -0.50
C TYR A 75 -21.08 6.04 -0.38
N PHE A 76 -20.27 6.98 -0.87
CA PHE A 76 -20.62 8.41 -0.90
C PHE A 76 -21.43 8.82 -2.14
N GLY A 77 -22.01 7.86 -2.87
CA GLY A 77 -22.97 8.12 -3.95
C GLY A 77 -22.40 8.05 -5.37
N GLY A 78 -21.14 7.64 -5.55
CA GLY A 78 -20.51 7.46 -6.85
C GLY A 78 -21.15 6.36 -7.69
N SER A 79 -21.29 6.62 -8.99
CA SER A 79 -21.70 5.64 -10.00
C SER A 79 -20.56 4.68 -10.35
N LYS A 80 -20.84 3.72 -11.24
CA LYS A 80 -19.81 2.83 -11.80
C LYS A 80 -18.70 3.62 -12.50
N TYR A 81 -19.00 4.78 -13.07
CA TYR A 81 -18.03 5.64 -13.75
C TYR A 81 -17.14 6.40 -12.77
N GLY A 82 -17.66 6.85 -11.62
CA GLY A 82 -16.85 7.41 -10.54
C GLY A 82 -15.88 6.36 -9.95
N ILE A 83 -16.31 5.09 -9.85
CA ILE A 83 -15.43 3.98 -9.42
C ILE A 83 -14.30 3.76 -10.43
N TRP A 84 -14.63 3.63 -11.72
CA TRP A 84 -13.62 3.44 -12.77
C TRP A 84 -12.69 4.66 -12.89
N GLY A 85 -13.25 5.87 -12.75
CA GLY A 85 -12.51 7.11 -12.69
C GLY A 85 -11.54 7.17 -11.52
N THR A 86 -11.92 6.66 -10.34
CA THR A 86 -11.02 6.53 -9.18
C THR A 86 -9.81 5.66 -9.51
N ASN A 87 -10.04 4.50 -10.12
CA ASN A 87 -8.98 3.55 -10.46
C ASN A 87 -8.04 4.10 -11.53
N ILE A 88 -8.59 4.70 -12.60
CA ILE A 88 -7.79 5.38 -13.63
C ILE A 88 -7.01 6.54 -13.00
N GLY A 89 -7.66 7.33 -12.15
CA GLY A 89 -7.04 8.47 -11.45
C GLY A 89 -5.89 8.04 -10.54
N LEU A 90 -5.99 6.86 -9.92
CA LEU A 90 -4.93 6.28 -9.10
C LEU A 90 -3.73 5.87 -9.96
N ILE A 91 -3.96 5.26 -11.14
CA ILE A 91 -2.89 4.90 -12.09
C ILE A 91 -2.23 6.14 -12.68
N ILE A 92 -3.01 7.10 -13.19
CA ILE A 92 -2.50 8.34 -13.78
C ILE A 92 -1.79 9.19 -12.72
N GLY A 93 -2.32 9.21 -11.49
CA GLY A 93 -1.77 9.95 -10.36
C GLY A 93 -0.34 9.54 -9.98
N ILE A 94 0.05 8.28 -10.24
CA ILE A 94 1.42 7.79 -10.00
C ILE A 94 2.43 8.50 -10.91
N PHE A 95 2.05 8.91 -12.12
CA PHE A 95 2.94 9.60 -13.05
C PHE A 95 3.15 11.09 -12.71
N ILE A 96 2.39 11.64 -11.77
CA ILE A 96 2.50 13.05 -11.31
C ILE A 96 2.88 13.08 -9.81
N PRO A 97 4.09 12.63 -9.43
CA PRO A 97 4.56 12.79 -8.05
C PRO A 97 4.82 14.27 -7.72
N PRO A 98 4.68 14.75 -6.45
CA PRO A 98 4.42 14.00 -5.21
C PRO A 98 2.95 14.02 -4.74
N ILE A 99 2.08 14.86 -5.32
CA ILE A 99 0.69 15.06 -4.86
C ILE A 99 -0.33 14.35 -5.77
N GLY A 100 0.07 14.02 -7.00
CA GLY A 100 -0.83 13.45 -8.00
C GLY A 100 -1.37 12.09 -7.62
N PHE A 101 -0.69 11.29 -6.80
CA PHE A 101 -1.25 10.02 -6.32
C PHE A 101 -2.42 10.21 -5.35
N LEU A 102 -2.41 11.32 -4.60
CA LEU A 102 -3.39 11.63 -3.57
C LEU A 102 -4.60 12.35 -4.21
N ILE A 103 -4.30 13.27 -5.12
CA ILE A 103 -5.28 14.05 -5.88
C ILE A 103 -5.87 13.23 -7.05
N GLY A 104 -5.11 12.29 -7.60
CA GLY A 104 -5.47 11.45 -8.74
C GLY A 104 -6.80 10.72 -8.57
N PRO A 105 -7.00 9.87 -7.53
CA PRO A 105 -8.28 9.21 -7.29
C PRO A 105 -9.42 10.20 -7.03
N PHE A 106 -9.14 11.36 -6.41
CA PHE A 106 -10.14 12.41 -6.20
C PHE A 106 -10.61 13.04 -7.52
N ILE A 107 -9.69 13.52 -8.35
CA ILE A 107 -9.99 14.11 -9.67
C ILE A 107 -10.58 13.05 -10.59
N GLY A 108 -10.03 11.84 -10.59
CA GLY A 108 -10.51 10.73 -11.40
C GLY A 108 -11.96 10.35 -11.06
N ALA A 109 -12.30 10.26 -9.77
CA ALA A 109 -13.68 10.04 -9.34
C ALA A 109 -14.59 11.20 -9.74
N TYR A 110 -14.14 12.44 -9.56
CA TYR A 110 -14.91 13.64 -9.88
C TYR A 110 -15.23 13.73 -11.38
N VAL A 111 -14.21 13.58 -12.23
CA VAL A 111 -14.32 13.62 -13.68
C VAL A 111 -15.11 12.42 -14.20
N GLY A 112 -14.88 11.23 -13.65
CA GLY A 112 -15.62 10.02 -14.00
C GLY A 112 -17.13 10.16 -13.70
N GLU A 113 -17.48 10.78 -12.59
CA GLU A 113 -18.89 11.04 -12.26
C GLU A 113 -19.50 12.16 -13.12
N LEU A 114 -18.73 13.21 -13.44
CA LEU A 114 -19.15 14.28 -14.35
C LEU A 114 -19.42 13.78 -15.77
N PHE A 115 -18.67 12.79 -16.26
CA PHE A 115 -18.94 12.16 -17.55
C PHE A 115 -20.25 11.35 -17.54
N PHE A 116 -20.65 10.81 -16.38
CA PHE A 116 -21.89 10.06 -16.24
C PHE A 116 -23.10 10.97 -16.05
N ASP A 117 -23.00 11.96 -15.17
CA ASP A 117 -24.08 12.91 -14.88
C ASP A 117 -23.51 14.33 -14.75
N PRO A 118 -23.37 15.06 -15.87
CA PRO A 118 -22.73 16.37 -15.91
C PRO A 118 -23.45 17.43 -15.08
N GLN A 119 -24.75 17.26 -14.81
CA GLN A 119 -25.56 18.27 -14.11
C GLN A 119 -25.42 18.16 -12.59
N ASN A 120 -24.89 17.05 -12.08
CA ASN A 120 -24.95 16.73 -10.65
C ASN A 120 -23.59 16.84 -9.96
N HIS A 121 -23.02 18.06 -9.98
CA HIS A 121 -21.73 18.37 -9.36
C HIS A 121 -21.65 18.00 -7.87
N SER A 122 -22.77 18.11 -7.15
CA SER A 122 -22.85 17.74 -5.73
C SER A 122 -22.56 16.25 -5.51
N ARG A 123 -23.11 15.40 -6.39
CA ARG A 123 -22.87 13.96 -6.36
C ARG A 123 -21.43 13.63 -6.73
N ALA A 124 -20.91 14.26 -7.79
CA ALA A 124 -19.51 14.08 -8.20
C ALA A 124 -18.52 14.43 -7.08
N PHE A 125 -18.77 15.54 -6.37
CA PHE A 125 -17.91 15.95 -5.25
C PHE A 125 -17.99 14.99 -4.07
N LYS A 126 -19.19 14.50 -3.71
CA LYS A 126 -19.35 13.47 -2.66
C LYS A 126 -18.64 12.17 -3.03
N ALA A 127 -18.78 11.71 -4.27
CA ALA A 127 -18.09 10.53 -4.77
C ALA A 127 -16.56 10.69 -4.70
N ALA A 128 -16.03 11.86 -5.10
CA ALA A 128 -14.62 12.18 -5.02
C ALA A 128 -14.10 12.21 -3.57
N LEU A 129 -14.85 12.81 -2.64
CA LEU A 129 -14.53 12.77 -1.22
C LEU A 129 -14.55 11.33 -0.67
N GLY A 130 -15.52 10.52 -1.06
CA GLY A 130 -15.58 9.12 -0.68
C GLY A 130 -14.38 8.31 -1.17
N ALA A 131 -13.97 8.52 -2.41
CA ALA A 131 -12.77 7.91 -2.99
C ALA A 131 -11.50 8.32 -2.23
N PHE A 132 -11.39 9.62 -1.90
CA PHE A 132 -10.26 10.17 -1.15
C PHE A 132 -10.17 9.63 0.27
N ILE A 133 -11.29 9.58 0.99
CA ILE A 133 -11.36 8.97 2.33
C ILE A 133 -11.00 7.50 2.25
N GLY A 134 -11.55 6.76 1.29
CA GLY A 134 -11.21 5.35 1.08
C GLY A 134 -9.72 5.14 0.78
N PHE A 135 -9.12 6.01 -0.03
CA PHE A 135 -7.69 6.01 -0.30
C PHE A 135 -6.85 6.25 0.97
N ILE A 136 -7.20 7.25 1.78
CA ILE A 136 -6.51 7.48 3.07
C ILE A 136 -6.66 6.28 3.99
N THR A 137 -7.86 5.71 4.11
CA THR A 137 -8.11 4.52 4.95
C THR A 137 -7.26 3.33 4.49
N SER A 138 -7.23 3.03 3.19
CA SER A 138 -6.39 1.97 2.64
C SER A 138 -4.90 2.21 2.94
N THR A 139 -4.47 3.46 2.78
CA THR A 139 -3.09 3.90 3.07
C THR A 139 -2.70 3.70 4.53
N LEU A 140 -3.59 4.00 5.46
CA LEU A 140 -3.36 3.75 6.88
C LEU A 140 -3.26 2.25 7.18
N ILE A 141 -4.13 1.42 6.61
CA ILE A 141 -4.10 -0.03 6.83
C ILE A 141 -2.77 -0.63 6.36
N LYS A 142 -2.33 -0.30 5.13
CA LYS A 142 -1.03 -0.79 4.63
C LYS A 142 0.15 -0.29 5.45
N LEU A 143 0.09 0.94 5.96
CA LEU A 143 1.15 1.51 6.79
C LEU A 143 1.29 0.74 8.11
N ILE A 144 0.18 0.42 8.77
CA ILE A 144 0.19 -0.39 10.01
C ILE A 144 0.86 -1.74 9.77
N VAL A 145 0.57 -2.40 8.65
CA VAL A 145 1.19 -3.69 8.31
C VAL A 145 2.68 -3.55 7.99
N CYS A 146 3.09 -2.54 7.22
CA CYS A 146 4.50 -2.31 6.92
C CYS A 146 5.30 -2.00 8.19
N VAL A 147 4.74 -1.21 9.11
CA VAL A 147 5.34 -0.95 10.43
C VAL A 147 5.41 -2.24 11.26
N GLY A 148 4.37 -3.07 11.24
CA GLY A 148 4.40 -4.39 11.88
C GLY A 148 5.52 -5.28 11.36
N TYR A 149 5.74 -5.30 10.05
CA TYR A 149 6.86 -6.02 9.42
C TYR A 149 8.22 -5.44 9.83
N LEU A 150 8.33 -4.11 9.95
CA LEU A 150 9.55 -3.46 10.44
C LEU A 150 9.85 -3.84 11.89
N VAL A 151 8.86 -3.76 12.78
CA VAL A 151 9.03 -4.13 14.18
C VAL A 151 9.49 -5.58 14.29
N TRP A 152 8.85 -6.49 13.56
CA TRP A 152 9.24 -7.90 13.55
C TRP A 152 10.67 -8.11 13.02
N PHE A 153 11.02 -7.46 11.89
CA PHE A 153 12.37 -7.51 11.33
C PHE A 153 13.42 -7.07 12.36
N VAL A 154 13.21 -5.92 13.01
CA VAL A 154 14.15 -5.39 14.02
C VAL A 154 14.23 -6.30 15.24
N SER A 155 13.10 -6.84 15.72
CA SER A 155 13.08 -7.79 16.84
C SER A 155 13.90 -9.04 16.55
N VAL A 156 13.75 -9.63 15.36
CA VAL A 156 14.51 -10.83 14.97
C VAL A 156 16.00 -10.51 14.87
N VAL A 157 16.37 -9.40 14.21
CA VAL A 157 17.78 -8.98 14.13
C VAL A 157 18.38 -8.75 15.52
N TRP A 158 17.62 -8.18 16.46
CA TRP A 158 18.08 -7.94 17.82
C TRP A 158 18.33 -9.23 18.61
N ILE A 159 17.47 -10.25 18.45
CA ILE A 159 17.62 -11.55 19.10
C ILE A 159 18.86 -12.29 18.61
N TYR A 160 19.12 -12.25 17.30
CA TYR A 160 20.21 -12.99 16.67
C TYR A 160 21.48 -12.16 16.48
N LYS A 161 21.55 -10.95 17.08
CA LYS A 161 22.67 -10.01 16.91
C LYS A 161 24.03 -10.66 17.22
N ASP A 162 24.08 -11.49 18.25
CA ASP A 162 25.32 -12.10 18.74
C ASP A 162 25.80 -13.25 17.85
N GLN A 163 24.95 -13.72 16.93
CA GLN A 163 25.26 -14.76 15.94
C GLN A 163 25.46 -14.20 14.53
N LEU A 164 25.20 -12.90 14.34
CA LEU A 164 25.34 -12.17 13.07
C LEU A 164 26.69 -11.44 12.94
N VAL A 165 27.41 -11.28 14.05
CA VAL A 165 28.77 -10.70 14.17
C VAL A 165 29.80 -11.83 14.27
#